data_AF-A0A318QEH0-F1
#
_entry.id   AF-A0A318QEH0-F1
#
_cell.length_a   1.000
_cell.length_b   1.000
_cell.length_c   1.000
_cell.angle_alpha   90.00
_cell.angle_beta   90.00
_cell.angle_gamma   90.00
#
_symmetry.space_group_name_H-M   'P 1'
#
loop_
_entity.id
_entity.type
_entity.pdbx_description
1 polymer ?
#
loop_
_entity_poly.entity_id
_entity_poly.type
_entity_poly.pdbx_seq_one_letter_code
_entity_poly.pdbx_strand_id
1 'polypeptide(L)' 'MSDGSTQPAMWPQRDGTPVSCRDKLLVLQENHAEVQGILQDAFEDAVLMGVDEAAMRQILIDVINTLRSPHA' A
#
# COMPACT_ATOMS: atom_id res chain seq x y z
N MET A 1 3.69 -15.46 -15.84
CA MET A 1 2.89 -14.48 -15.11
C MET A 1 3.48 -14.44 -13.71
N SER A 2 4.49 -13.60 -13.52
CA SER A 2 5.13 -13.47 -12.21
C SER A 2 4.16 -12.70 -11.33
N ASP A 3 3.65 -13.38 -10.32
CA ASP A 3 2.73 -12.83 -9.34
C ASP A 3 3.47 -11.73 -8.57
N GLY A 4 3.30 -10.49 -9.03
CA GLY A 4 3.88 -9.27 -8.46
C GLY A 4 3.22 -8.86 -7.14
N SER A 5 2.82 -9.84 -6.33
CA SER A 5 2.35 -9.64 -4.98
C SER A 5 3.47 -8.98 -4.18
N THR A 6 3.32 -7.67 -3.97
CA THR A 6 4.21 -6.86 -3.10
C THR A 6 3.77 -7.00 -1.64
N GLN A 7 2.96 -8.01 -1.33
CA GLN A 7 2.40 -8.18 -0.01
C GLN A 7 3.53 -8.48 0.99
N PRO A 8 3.59 -7.76 2.12
CA PRO A 8 4.69 -7.92 3.07
C PRO A 8 4.67 -9.31 3.68
N ALA A 9 5.84 -9.95 3.74
CA ALA A 9 6.02 -11.26 4.36
C ALA A 9 5.75 -11.25 5.88
N MET A 10 5.78 -10.06 6.49
CA MET A 10 5.56 -9.85 7.91
C MET A 10 4.92 -8.48 8.17
N TRP A 11 3.94 -8.45 9.07
CA TRP A 11 3.38 -7.23 9.63
C TRP A 11 3.94 -7.01 11.05
N PRO A 12 4.88 -6.07 11.25
CA PRO A 12 5.50 -5.85 12.55
C PRO A 12 4.57 -5.12 13.53
N GLN A 13 4.61 -5.52 14.79
CA GLN A 13 4.00 -4.81 15.90
C GLN A 13 4.98 -3.77 16.49
N ARG A 14 4.51 -2.96 17.45
CA ARG A 14 5.33 -1.93 18.11
C ARG A 14 6.57 -2.49 18.81
N ASP A 15 6.50 -3.73 19.28
CA ASP A 15 7.61 -4.44 19.94
C ASP A 15 8.55 -5.17 18.95
N GLY A 16 8.29 -5.04 17.64
CA GLY A 16 9.05 -5.70 16.58
C GLY A 16 8.64 -7.16 16.31
N THR A 17 7.73 -7.73 17.10
CA THR A 17 7.22 -9.09 16.83
C THR A 17 6.16 -9.07 15.72
N PRO A 18 5.98 -10.16 14.96
CA PRO A 18 4.94 -10.21 13.93
C PRO A 18 3.53 -10.27 14.53
N VAL A 19 2.55 -9.66 13.87
CA VAL A 19 1.13 -9.93 14.12
C VAL A 19 0.87 -11.41 13.85
N SER A 20 0.45 -12.16 14.87
CA SER A 20 0.26 -13.63 14.79
C SER A 20 -1.20 -14.08 14.73
N CYS A 21 -2.14 -13.20 15.07
CA CYS A 21 -3.57 -13.50 15.02
C CYS A 21 -4.04 -13.63 13.57
N ARG A 22 -4.57 -14.80 13.22
CA ARG A 22 -5.03 -15.12 11.85
C ARG A 22 -6.05 -14.11 11.32
N ASP A 23 -7.03 -13.72 12.13
CA ASP A 23 -8.08 -12.81 11.68
C ASP A 23 -7.53 -11.41 11.42
N LYS A 24 -6.58 -10.93 12.24
CA LYS A 24 -5.89 -9.65 12.00
C LYS A 24 -5.05 -9.71 10.73
N LEU A 25 -4.37 -10.83 10.48
CA LEU A 25 -3.58 -11.01 9.28
C LEU A 25 -4.45 -10.99 8.02
N LEU A 26 -5.62 -11.64 8.06
CA LEU A 26 -6.56 -11.62 6.93
C LEU A 26 -6.99 -10.18 6.61
N VAL A 27 -7.40 -9.41 7.63
CA VAL A 27 -7.79 -8.01 7.43
C VAL A 27 -6.64 -7.17 6.87
N LEU A 28 -5.39 -7.37 7.34
CA LEU A 28 -4.23 -6.66 6.81
C LEU A 28 -3.93 -7.03 5.36
N GLN A 29 -4.12 -8.30 4.98
CA GLN A 29 -3.95 -8.77 3.60
C GLN A 29 -5.01 -8.18 2.66
N GLU A 30 -6.27 -8.16 3.09
CA GLU A 30 -7.39 -7.54 2.37
C GLU A 30 -7.14 -6.03 2.18
N ASN A 31 -6.85 -5.31 3.27
CA ASN A 31 -6.54 -3.88 3.21
C ASN A 31 -5.35 -3.57 2.28
N HIS A 32 -4.30 -4.39 2.31
CA HIS A 32 -3.14 -4.22 1.43
C HIS A 32 -3.55 -4.37 -0.04
N ALA A 33 -4.32 -5.41 -0.37
CA ALA A 33 -4.77 -5.67 -1.72
C ALA A 33 -5.68 -4.53 -2.25
N GLU A 34 -6.60 -4.04 -1.41
CA GLU A 34 -7.49 -2.93 -1.75
C GLU A 34 -6.70 -1.64 -2.04
N VAL A 35 -5.78 -1.26 -1.14
CA VAL A 35 -4.95 -0.06 -1.33
C VAL A 35 -4.06 -0.19 -2.58
N GLN A 36 -3.48 -1.37 -2.82
CA GLN A 36 -2.70 -1.62 -4.03
C GLN A 36 -3.53 -1.40 -5.30
N GLY A 37 -4.77 -1.91 -5.34
CA GLY A 37 -5.68 -1.69 -6.47
C GLY A 37 -5.99 -0.21 -6.68
N ILE A 38 -6.40 0.50 -5.62
CA ILE A 38 -6.72 1.94 -5.69
C ILE A 38 -5.53 2.76 -6.19
N LEU A 39 -4.31 2.46 -5.72
CA LEU A 39 -3.11 3.17 -6.16
C LEU A 39 -2.74 2.83 -7.60
N GLN A 40 -2.97 1.59 -8.04
CA GLN A 40 -2.74 1.17 -9.42
C GLN A 40 -3.69 1.90 -10.37
N ASP A 41 -4.99 1.93 -10.07
CA ASP A 41 -5.99 2.63 -10.86
C ASP A 41 -5.66 4.12 -10.97
N ALA A 42 -5.34 4.77 -9.84
CA ALA A 42 -4.95 6.18 -9.82
C ALA A 42 -3.67 6.45 -10.64
N PHE A 43 -2.69 5.55 -10.60
CA PHE A 43 -1.48 5.62 -11.39
C PHE A 43 -1.78 5.50 -12.89
N GLU A 44 -2.57 4.51 -13.29
CA GLU A 44 -2.95 4.27 -14.69
C GLU A 44 -3.72 5.46 -15.27
N ASP A 45 -4.70 5.99 -14.54
CA ASP A 45 -5.47 7.16 -14.96
C ASP A 45 -4.57 8.38 -15.20
N ALA A 46 -3.63 8.65 -14.29
CA ALA A 46 -2.69 9.76 -14.42
C ALA A 46 -1.78 9.60 -15.65
N VAL A 47 -1.25 8.39 -15.87
CA VAL A 47 -0.41 8.08 -17.04
C VAL A 47 -1.20 8.22 -18.34
N LEU A 48 -2.46 7.74 -18.37
CA LEU A 48 -3.36 7.90 -19.51
C LEU A 48 -3.65 9.38 -19.83
N MET A 49 -3.67 10.24 -18.81
CA MET A 49 -3.79 11.69 -18.96
C MET A 49 -2.48 12.41 -19.33
N GLY A 50 -1.38 11.67 -19.50
CA GLY A 50 -0.08 12.20 -19.94
C GLY A 50 0.84 12.67 -18.80
N VAL A 51 0.57 12.26 -17.56
CA VAL A 51 1.50 12.50 -16.44
C VAL A 51 2.71 11.57 -16.56
N ASP A 52 3.90 12.09 -16.27
CA ASP A 52 5.12 11.30 -16.20
C ASP A 52 5.02 10.21 -15.11
N GLU A 53 5.43 8.98 -15.43
CA GLU A 53 5.32 7.83 -14.53
C GLU A 53 6.13 8.01 -13.24
N ALA A 54 7.35 8.54 -13.34
CA ALA A 54 8.21 8.72 -12.18
C ALA A 54 7.66 9.82 -11.26
N ALA A 55 7.17 10.91 -11.85
CA ALA A 55 6.49 11.97 -11.13
C ALA A 55 5.24 11.46 -10.40
N MET A 56 4.39 10.66 -11.07
CA MET A 56 3.18 10.13 -10.45
C MET A 56 3.49 9.19 -9.28
N ARG A 57 4.52 8.34 -9.39
CA ARG A 57 4.99 7.50 -8.27
C ARG A 57 5.39 8.34 -7.06
N GLN A 58 6.12 9.44 -7.29
CA GLN A 58 6.51 10.33 -6.20
C GLN A 58 5.30 11.00 -5.55
N ILE A 59 4.32 11.45 -6.33
CA ILE A 59 3.06 12.04 -5.82
C ILE A 59 2.31 11.05 -4.92
N LEU A 60 2.20 9.78 -5.33
CA LEU A 60 1.55 8.75 -4.51
C LEU A 60 2.31 8.47 -3.20
N ILE A 61 3.65 8.45 -3.25
CA ILE A 61 4.50 8.32 -2.05
C ILE A 61 4.28 9.52 -1.12
N ASP A 62 4.20 10.74 -1.65
CA ASP A 62 3.98 11.94 -0.87
C ASP A 62 2.61 11.91 -0.19
N VAL A 63 1.57 11.41 -0.85
CA VAL A 63 0.25 11.18 -0.23
C VAL A 63 0.38 10.23 0.96
N ILE A 64 1.09 9.10 0.82
CA ILE A 64 1.32 8.15 1.91
C ILE A 64 2.07 8.80 3.08
N ASN A 65 3.04 9.67 2.82
CA ASN A 65 3.80 10.36 3.86
C ASN A 65 2.96 11.37 4.67
N THR A 66 1.77 11.76 4.18
CA THR A 66 0.85 12.65 4.91
C THR A 66 -0.16 11.92 5.80
N LEU A 67 -0.17 10.58 5.79
CA LEU A 67 -1.07 9.79 6.61
C LEU A 67 -0.85 10.09 8.10
N ARG A 68 -1.95 10.34 8.81
CA ARG A 68 -1.91 10.63 10.26
C ARG A 68 -2.09 9.37 11.08
N SER A 69 -1.29 9.26 12.14
CA SER A 69 -1.48 8.21 13.14
C SER A 69 -2.82 8.43 13.84
N PRO A 70 -3.63 7.38 14.06
CA PRO A 70 -4.86 7.48 14.85
C PRO A 70 -4.60 7.76 16.34
N HIS A 71 -3.32 7.80 16.76
CA HIS A 71 -2.89 8.10 18.13
C HIS A 71 -2.18 9.46 18.26
N ALA A 72 -2.21 10.29 17.22
CA ALA A 72 -1.62 11.64 17.22
C ALA A 72 -2.57 12.69 17.81
#